data_AF-A0A7Y7IZ64-F1
#
_entry.id   AF-A0A7Y7IZ64-F1
#
_cell.length_a   1.000
_cell.length_b   1.000
_cell.length_c   1.000
_cell.angle_alpha   90.00
_cell.angle_beta   90.00
_cell.angle_gamma   90.00
#
_symmetry.space_group_name_H-M   'P 1'
#
loop_
_entity.id
_entity.type
_entity.pdbx_description
1 polymer ?
#
loop_
_entity_poly.entity_id
_entity_poly.type
_entity_poly.pdbx_seq_one_letter_code
_entity_poly.pdbx_strand_id
1 'polypeptide(L)'
;ALDGASVFPRRMVHLLRLGEETAQLGPMALRAADIHEEQVRVATQRLVALLVPAITIVMGLLVAGIVSSLLLAMLSLNDLAK
;
A
#
# COMPACT_ATOMS: atom_id res chain seq x y z
N ALA A 1 -3.38 -13.20 -29.87
CA ALA A 1 -4.49 -13.60 -28.98
C ALA A 1 -4.38 -13.04 -27.55
N LEU A 2 -3.20 -12.62 -27.06
CA LEU A 2 -3.01 -12.17 -25.66
C LEU A 2 -3.28 -10.67 -25.41
N ASP A 3 -3.45 -9.85 -26.45
CA ASP A 3 -3.57 -8.38 -26.32
C ASP A 3 -4.90 -7.89 -25.70
N GLY A 4 -5.90 -8.78 -25.57
CA GLY A 4 -7.22 -8.46 -25.00
C GLY A 4 -7.38 -8.82 -23.52
N ALA A 5 -6.41 -9.50 -22.91
CA ALA A 5 -6.50 -9.89 -21.50
C ALA A 5 -5.95 -8.76 -20.63
N SER A 6 -6.84 -7.96 -20.03
CA SER A 6 -6.52 -6.93 -19.02
C SER A 6 -5.78 -7.47 -17.79
N VAL A 7 -5.73 -8.80 -17.65
CA VAL A 7 -5.03 -9.55 -16.62
C VAL A 7 -3.51 -9.59 -16.84
N PHE A 8 -3.04 -9.48 -18.08
CA PHE A 8 -1.60 -9.54 -18.40
C PHE A 8 -1.04 -8.13 -18.64
N PRO A 9 -0.14 -7.64 -17.76
CA PRO A 9 0.51 -6.35 -17.98
C PRO A 9 1.25 -6.35 -19.33
N ARG A 10 1.22 -5.22 -20.05
CA ARG A 10 1.92 -5.08 -21.35
C ARG A 10 3.39 -5.52 -21.32
N ARG A 11 4.08 -5.34 -20.18
CA ARG A 11 5.46 -5.79 -19.97
C ARG A 11 5.60 -7.31 -19.99
N MET A 12 4.63 -8.02 -19.43
CA MET A 12 4.60 -9.49 -19.39
C MET A 12 4.34 -10.06 -20.79
N VAL A 13 3.43 -9.46 -21.54
CA VAL A 13 3.17 -9.82 -22.96
C VAL A 13 4.42 -9.60 -23.82
N HIS A 14 5.17 -8.52 -23.58
CA HIS A 14 6.40 -8.26 -24.32
C HIS A 14 7.50 -9.29 -24.05
N LEU A 15 7.67 -9.71 -22.78
CA LEU A 15 8.60 -10.79 -22.41
C LEU A 15 8.21 -12.13 -23.02
N LEU A 16 6.92 -12.45 -23.02
CA LEU A 16 6.40 -13.67 -23.64
C LEU A 16 6.63 -13.66 -25.16
N ARG A 17 6.33 -12.56 -25.86
CA ARG A 17 6.62 -12.42 -27.30
C ARG A 17 8.10 -12.56 -27.62
N LEU A 18 8.97 -11.93 -26.83
CA LEU A 18 10.42 -12.07 -26.99
C LEU A 18 10.89 -13.52 -26.78
N GLY A 19 10.30 -14.22 -25.81
CA GLY A 19 10.53 -15.64 -25.59
C GLY A 19 10.03 -16.51 -26.76
N GLU A 20 8.95 -16.10 -27.42
CA GLU A 20 8.40 -16.77 -28.60
C GLU A 20 9.32 -16.61 -29.81
N GLU A 21 9.79 -15.38 -30.05
CA GLU A 21 10.73 -15.03 -31.14
C GLU A 21 12.12 -15.67 -30.97
N THR A 22 12.56 -15.89 -29.73
CA THR A 22 13.88 -16.47 -29.41
C THR A 22 13.85 -17.96 -29.10
N ALA A 23 12.68 -18.60 -29.20
CA ALA A 23 12.43 -19.98 -28.74
C ALA A 23 12.78 -20.22 -27.25
N GLN A 24 12.73 -19.17 -26.42
CA GLN A 24 12.99 -19.15 -24.98
C GLN A 24 11.73 -18.77 -24.17
N LEU A 25 10.56 -19.25 -24.58
CA LEU A 25 9.28 -18.99 -23.91
C LEU A 25 9.30 -19.32 -22.42
N GLY A 26 9.78 -20.52 -22.05
CA GLY A 26 9.84 -20.96 -20.66
C GLY A 26 10.67 -20.03 -19.78
N PRO A 27 11.95 -19.77 -20.12
CA PRO A 27 12.80 -18.84 -19.38
C PRO A 27 12.22 -17.42 -19.26
N MET A 28 11.62 -16.90 -20.34
CA MET A 28 11.05 -15.54 -20.31
C MET A 28 9.74 -15.46 -19.53
N ALA A 29 8.92 -16.53 -19.52
CA ALA A 29 7.73 -16.63 -18.70
C ALA A 29 8.07 -16.69 -17.20
N LEU A 30 9.11 -17.43 -16.82
CA LEU A 30 9.62 -17.45 -15.44
C LEU A 30 10.11 -16.06 -15.01
N ARG A 31 10.86 -15.38 -15.88
CA ARG A 31 11.35 -14.03 -15.58
C ARG A 31 10.22 -13.00 -15.45
N ALA A 32 9.16 -13.17 -16.22
CA ALA A 32 7.93 -12.40 -16.06
C ALA A 32 7.27 -12.65 -14.69
N ALA A 33 7.20 -13.90 -14.23
CA ALA A 33 6.68 -14.26 -12.92
C ALA A 33 7.51 -13.63 -11.79
N ASP A 34 8.84 -13.75 -11.84
CA ASP A 34 9.76 -13.18 -10.84
C ASP A 34 9.59 -11.65 -10.72
N ILE A 35 9.49 -10.96 -11.86
CA ILE A 35 9.24 -9.50 -11.90
C ILE A 35 7.91 -9.16 -11.25
N HIS A 36 6.88 -9.98 -11.48
CA HIS A 36 5.56 -9.71 -10.93
C HIS A 36 5.50 -9.99 -9.43
N GLU A 37 6.15 -11.05 -8.96
CA GLU A 37 6.29 -11.37 -7.55
C GLU A 37 7.00 -10.24 -6.78
N GLU A 38 8.10 -9.71 -7.33
CA GLU A 38 8.81 -8.59 -6.70
C GLU A 38 7.95 -7.32 -6.69
N GLN A 39 7.17 -7.05 -7.75
CA GLN A 39 6.23 -5.92 -7.77
C GLN A 39 5.17 -6.05 -6.67
N VAL A 40 4.58 -7.25 -6.52
CA VAL A 40 3.58 -7.53 -5.47
C VAL A 40 4.21 -7.40 -4.08
N ARG A 41 5.42 -7.91 -3.90
CA ARG A 41 6.17 -7.81 -2.65
C ARG A 41 6.45 -6.36 -2.27
N VAL A 42 6.96 -5.55 -3.19
CA VAL A 42 7.22 -4.11 -2.97
C VAL A 42 5.92 -3.35 -2.70
N ALA A 43 4.85 -3.64 -3.43
CA ALA A 43 3.55 -3.02 -3.19
C ALA A 43 3.03 -3.35 -1.78
N THR A 44 3.13 -4.61 -1.37
CA THR A 44 2.71 -5.07 -0.04
C THR A 44 3.53 -4.40 1.06
N GLN A 45 4.86 -4.32 0.90
CA GLN A 45 5.72 -3.61 1.84
C GLN A 45 5.35 -2.14 1.97
N ARG A 46 5.05 -1.45 0.86
CA ARG A 46 4.60 -0.06 0.88
C ARG A 46 3.25 0.11 1.59
N LEU A 47 2.31 -0.80 1.34
CA LEU A 47 1.02 -0.79 2.03
C LEU A 47 1.19 -0.93 3.54
N VAL A 48 2.02 -1.88 3.99
CA VAL A 48 2.32 -2.07 5.42
C VAL A 48 3.07 -0.87 5.99
N ALA A 49 4.02 -0.30 5.25
CA ALA A 49 4.76 0.87 5.70
C ALA A 49 3.88 2.11 5.88
N LEU A 50 2.83 2.27 5.07
CA LEU A 50 1.84 3.35 5.21
C LEU A 50 0.83 3.10 6.35
N LEU A 51 0.66 1.85 6.76
CA LEU A 51 -0.24 1.50 7.87
C LEU A 51 0.24 2.10 9.20
N VAL A 52 1.55 2.08 9.45
CA VAL A 52 2.15 2.64 10.67
C VAL A 52 1.82 4.13 10.86
N PRO A 53 2.13 5.04 9.93
CA PRO A 53 1.80 6.46 10.10
C PRO A 53 0.29 6.70 10.18
N ALA A 54 -0.53 5.92 9.47
CA ALA A 54 -1.99 6.02 9.59
C ALA A 54 -2.47 5.72 11.02
N ILE A 55 -1.98 4.63 11.62
CA ILE A 55 -2.28 4.28 13.02
C ILE A 55 -1.79 5.38 13.98
N THR A 56 -0.60 5.94 13.76
CA THR A 56 -0.06 7.02 14.58
C THR A 56 -0.92 8.28 14.55
N ILE A 57 -1.41 8.67 13.36
CA ILE A 57 -2.31 9.83 13.23
C ILE A 57 -3.63 9.59 13.97
N VAL A 58 -4.23 8.40 13.83
CA VAL A 58 -5.47 8.03 14.53
C VAL A 58 -5.25 8.04 16.05
N MET A 59 -4.14 7.48 16.53
CA MET A 59 -3.79 7.49 17.95
C MET A 59 -3.62 8.92 18.47
N GLY A 60 -2.92 9.78 17.71
CA GLY A 60 -2.74 11.19 18.05
C GLY A 60 -4.07 11.94 18.17
N LEU A 61 -5.01 11.71 17.25
CA LEU A 61 -6.34 12.31 17.30
C LEU A 61 -7.15 11.84 18.53
N LEU A 62 -7.09 10.55 18.86
CA LEU A 62 -7.75 10.02 20.04
C LEU A 62 -7.20 10.66 21.32
N VAL A 63 -5.87 10.73 21.45
CA VAL A 63 -5.21 11.36 22.61
C VAL A 63 -5.56 12.85 22.68
N ALA A 64 -5.50 13.58 21.56
CA ALA A 64 -5.86 14.98 21.49
C ALA A 64 -7.32 15.24 21.90
N GLY A 65 -8.25 14.36 21.51
CA GLY A 65 -9.65 14.42 21.92
C GLY A 65 -9.82 14.24 23.43
N ILE A 66 -9.13 13.27 24.03
CA ILE A 66 -9.16 13.03 25.48
C ILE A 66 -8.60 14.24 26.23
N VAL A 67 -7.43 14.74 25.83
CA VAL A 67 -6.80 15.91 26.47
C VAL A 67 -7.69 17.15 26.34
N SER A 68 -8.29 17.38 25.17
CA SER A 68 -9.20 18.51 24.96
C SER A 68 -10.42 18.44 25.87
N SER A 69 -11.02 17.25 26.02
CA SER A 69 -12.16 17.04 26.95
C SER A 69 -11.76 17.33 28.41
N LEU A 70 -10.56 16.91 28.82
CA LEU A 70 -10.07 17.16 30.18
C LEU A 70 -9.82 18.65 30.41
N LEU A 71 -9.22 19.35 29.45
CA LEU A 71 -8.97 20.79 29.53
C LEU A 71 -10.28 21.57 29.64
N LEU A 72 -11.29 21.26 28.82
CA LEU A 72 -12.61 21.89 28.91
C LEU A 72 -13.27 21.64 30.27
N ALA A 73 -13.21 20.41 30.78
CA ALA A 73 -13.74 20.09 32.11
C ALA A 73 -13.04 20.91 33.20
N MET A 74 -11.71 21.01 33.17
CA MET A 74 -10.95 21.83 34.12
C MET A 74 -11.29 23.32 34.04
N LEU A 75 -11.40 23.86 32.82
CA LEU A 75 -11.80 25.26 32.60
C LEU A 75 -13.21 25.52 33.15
N SER A 76 -14.16 24.61 32.89
CA SER A 76 -15.52 24.73 33.41
C SER A 76 -15.56 24.75 34.95
N LEU A 77 -14.73 23.92 35.60
CA LEU A 77 -14.64 23.90 37.05
C LEU A 77 -14.02 25.19 37.62
N ASN A 78 -13.02 25.74 36.94
CA ASN A 78 -12.41 27.01 37.32
C ASN A 78 -13.35 28.20 37.14
N ASP A 79 -14.19 28.21 36.10
CA ASP A 79 -15.20 29.25 35.89
C ASP A 79 -16.34 29.16 36.92
N LEU A 80 -16.69 27.95 37.38
CA LEU A 80 -17.63 27.75 38.49
C LEU A 80 -17.07 28.15 39.86
N ALA A 81 -15.75 28.19 40.01
CA ALA A 81 -15.07 28.53 41.26
C ALA A 81 -14.82 30.04 41.44
N LYS A 82 -15.05 30.85 40.39
CA LYS A 82 -15.12 32.31 40.47
C LYS A 82 -16.53 32.77 40.81
#